data_AF-A0A3E4Z3T1-F1
#
_entry.id   AF-A0A3E4Z3T1-F1
#
_cell.length_a   1.000
_cell.length_b   1.000
_cell.length_c   1.000
_cell.angle_alpha   90.00
_cell.angle_beta   90.00
_cell.angle_gamma   90.00
#
_symmetry.space_group_name_H-M   'P 1'
#
loop_
_entity.id
_entity.type
_entity.pdbx_description
1 polymer ?
#
loop_
_entity_poly.entity_id
_entity_poly.type
_entity_poly.pdbx_seq_one_letter_code
_entity_poly.pdbx_strand_id
1 'polypeptide(L)'
;MSHSGAIEVAKIDKNLQPIVRVIDDWFTNRPLALLFEAKVGKGKLLVSGIDFWQDMDKRTEARQLLYSLKKYMCGNRFNPSSEVDAKDLSILSSAKNQK
;
A
#
# COMPACT_ATOMS: atom_id res chain seq x y z
N MET A 1 -18.93 -5.10 2.24
CA MET A 1 -17.58 -5.68 2.14
C MET A 1 -16.57 -4.54 2.07
N SER A 2 -15.48 -4.59 2.84
CA SER A 2 -14.52 -3.49 2.93
C SER A 2 -13.75 -3.35 1.62
N HIS A 3 -13.78 -2.16 1.00
CA HIS A 3 -13.01 -1.83 -0.21
C HIS A 3 -11.51 -1.62 0.08
N SER A 4 -10.97 -2.35 1.05
CA SER A 4 -9.62 -2.22 1.55
C SER A 4 -9.18 -3.48 2.28
N GLY A 5 -7.92 -3.86 2.11
CA GLY A 5 -7.23 -4.88 2.91
C GLY A 5 -5.96 -4.31 3.54
N ALA A 6 -5.69 -4.69 4.78
CA ALA A 6 -4.44 -4.36 5.44
C ALA A 6 -3.30 -5.25 4.91
N ILE A 7 -2.12 -4.67 4.76
CA ILE A 7 -0.90 -5.34 4.28
C ILE A 7 0.04 -5.50 5.47
N GLU A 8 0.48 -6.73 5.73
CA GLU A 8 1.49 -7.00 6.75
C GLU A 8 2.89 -6.67 6.23
N VAL A 9 3.32 -5.43 6.44
CA VAL A 9 4.54 -4.89 5.81
C VAL A 9 5.81 -5.56 6.30
N ALA A 10 5.83 -6.09 7.52
CA ALA A 10 6.99 -6.80 8.07
C ALA A 10 7.32 -8.10 7.32
N LYS A 11 6.40 -8.64 6.52
CA LYS A 11 6.66 -9.77 5.61
C LYS A 11 7.40 -9.37 4.33
N ILE A 12 7.43 -8.08 4.02
CA ILE A 12 8.15 -7.50 2.87
C ILE A 12 9.50 -6.98 3.38
N ASP A 13 9.47 -6.03 4.30
CA ASP A 13 10.65 -5.48 4.97
C ASP A 13 10.24 -4.92 6.34
N LYS A 14 11.00 -5.26 7.38
CA LYS A 14 10.76 -4.81 8.76
C LYS A 14 10.93 -3.30 8.94
N ASN A 15 11.72 -2.66 8.08
CA ASN A 15 12.02 -1.23 8.18
C ASN A 15 11.10 -0.35 7.33
N LEU A 16 10.21 -0.97 6.55
CA LEU A 16 9.32 -0.28 5.64
C LEU A 16 8.29 0.54 6.40
N GLN A 17 8.27 1.85 6.12
CA GLN A 17 7.42 2.79 6.83
C GLN A 17 6.07 2.97 6.12
N PRO A 18 4.94 2.79 6.82
CA PRO A 18 3.63 3.05 6.23
C PRO A 18 3.40 4.55 6.04
N ILE A 19 2.79 4.92 4.92
CA ILE A 19 2.19 6.26 4.73
C ILE A 19 0.88 6.32 5.54
N VAL A 20 0.08 5.25 5.48
CA VAL A 20 -1.13 5.08 6.30
C VAL A 20 -1.03 3.74 7.01
N ARG A 21 -0.96 3.79 8.34
CA ARG A 21 -0.85 2.61 9.21
C ARG A 21 -2.23 2.12 9.63
N VAL A 22 -2.43 0.80 9.61
CA VAL A 22 -3.56 0.15 10.28
C VAL A 22 -3.06 -0.32 11.64
N ILE A 23 -3.79 0.00 12.70
CA ILE A 23 -3.47 -0.52 14.04
C ILE A 23 -4.11 -1.89 14.16
N ASP A 24 -3.27 -2.91 14.38
CA ASP A 24 -3.74 -4.27 14.62
C ASP A 24 -4.27 -4.41 16.06
N ASP A 25 -4.71 -5.61 16.43
CA ASP A 25 -5.08 -5.93 17.79
C ASP A 25 -3.89 -5.82 18.78
N TRP A 26 -4.21 -5.70 20.06
CA TRP A 26 -3.24 -5.54 21.15
C TRP A 26 -2.48 -6.82 21.52
N PHE A 27 -2.91 -7.99 21.02
CA PHE A 27 -2.29 -9.27 21.33
C PHE A 27 -1.16 -9.59 20.37
N THR A 28 -1.39 -9.44 19.06
CA THR A 28 -0.42 -9.72 18.01
C THR A 28 0.35 -8.49 17.58
N ASN A 29 -0.31 -7.33 17.51
CA ASN A 29 0.26 -6.03 17.14
C ASN A 29 1.11 -6.10 15.86
N ARG A 30 0.58 -6.70 14.78
CA ARG A 30 1.33 -6.83 13.54
C ARG A 30 1.64 -5.47 12.93
N PRO A 31 2.81 -5.31 12.29
CA PRO A 31 3.09 -4.11 11.49
C PRO A 31 2.23 -4.11 10.22
N LEU A 32 1.06 -3.46 10.30
CA LEU A 32 0.12 -3.36 9.19
C LEU A 32 0.12 -1.98 8.53
N ALA A 33 -0.03 -1.96 7.20
CA ALA A 33 -0.16 -0.74 6.41
C ALA A 33 -1.35 -0.83 5.46
N LEU A 34 -1.94 0.32 5.17
CA LEU A 34 -2.91 0.49 4.08
C LEU A 34 -2.25 1.08 2.83
N LEU A 35 -1.25 1.94 3.04
CA LEU A 35 -0.47 2.60 2.00
C LEU A 35 1.00 2.63 2.42
N PHE A 36 1.91 2.36 1.50
CA PHE A 36 3.34 2.58 1.68
C PHE A 36 4.04 2.89 0.35
N GLU A 37 5.26 3.36 0.44
CA GLU A 37 6.13 3.60 -0.72
C GLU A 37 7.43 2.82 -0.58
N ALA A 38 7.99 2.42 -1.72
CA ALA A 38 9.25 1.68 -1.77
C ALA A 38 9.99 1.98 -3.08
N LYS A 39 11.32 1.92 -3.02
CA LYS A 39 12.18 1.88 -4.20
C LYS A 39 12.40 0.43 -4.59
N VAL A 40 12.24 0.11 -5.87
CA VAL A 40 12.43 -1.25 -6.38
C VAL A 40 13.28 -1.18 -7.63
N GLY A 41 14.52 -1.67 -7.53
CA GLY A 41 15.53 -1.50 -8.57
C GLY A 41 15.72 -0.02 -8.94
N LYS A 42 15.47 0.33 -10.20
CA LYS A 42 15.57 1.71 -10.71
C LYS A 42 14.28 2.53 -10.58
N GLY A 43 13.19 1.90 -10.11
CA GLY A 43 11.87 2.50 -10.03
C GLY A 43 11.44 2.85 -8.60
N LYS A 44 10.32 3.57 -8.50
CA LYS A 44 9.62 3.90 -7.26
C LYS A 44 8.20 3.36 -7.35
N LEU A 45 7.70 2.78 -6.26
CA LEU A 45 6.36 2.23 -6.16
C LEU A 45 5.61 2.87 -5.01
N LEU A 46 4.31 3.06 -5.22
CA LEU A 46 3.34 3.32 -4.18
C LEU A 46 2.38 2.13 -4.18
N VAL A 47 2.30 1.43 -3.05
CA VAL A 47 1.45 0.25 -2.90
C VAL A 47 0.24 0.64 -2.08
N SER A 48 -0.94 0.18 -2.51
CA SER A 48 -2.20 0.41 -1.82
C SER A 48 -2.96 -0.87 -1.61
N GLY A 49 -3.46 -1.06 -0.39
CA GLY A 49 -4.47 -2.06 -0.06
C GLY A 49 -5.90 -1.59 -0.32
N ILE A 50 -6.12 -0.35 -0.77
CA ILE A 50 -7.44 0.20 -1.09
C ILE A 50 -7.80 -0.19 -2.53
N ASP A 51 -9.03 -0.65 -2.72
CA ASP A 51 -9.58 -0.88 -4.03
C ASP A 51 -9.94 0.47 -4.69
N PHE A 52 -9.23 0.80 -5.76
CA PHE A 52 -9.46 1.98 -6.60
C PHE A 52 -10.09 1.65 -7.96
N TRP A 53 -10.66 0.45 -8.11
CA TRP A 53 -11.19 -0.04 -9.37
C TRP A 53 -12.71 -0.24 -9.35
N GLN A 54 -13.27 -0.82 -8.28
CA GLN A 54 -14.71 -1.11 -8.22
C GLN A 54 -15.54 0.09 -7.76
N ASP A 55 -16.67 0.32 -8.46
CA ASP A 55 -17.70 1.32 -8.15
C ASP A 55 -17.16 2.73 -7.83
N MET A 56 -16.07 3.13 -8.49
CA MET A 56 -15.41 4.42 -8.21
C MET A 56 -16.35 5.61 -8.36
N ASP A 57 -17.31 5.56 -9.29
CA ASP A 57 -18.31 6.61 -9.51
C ASP A 57 -19.18 6.88 -8.27
N LYS A 58 -19.37 5.85 -7.42
CA LYS A 58 -20.14 5.92 -6.18
C LYS A 58 -19.27 6.22 -4.95
N ARG A 59 -17.94 6.30 -5.11
CA ARG A 59 -16.96 6.38 -4.02
C ARG A 59 -16.11 7.65 -4.16
N THR A 60 -16.71 8.79 -3.84
CA THR A 60 -16.08 10.12 -3.97
C THR A 60 -14.78 10.23 -3.18
N GLU A 61 -14.73 9.65 -1.99
CA GLU A 61 -13.55 9.60 -1.12
C GLU A 61 -12.40 8.80 -1.74
N ALA A 62 -12.71 7.65 -2.37
CA ALA A 62 -11.69 6.84 -3.06
C ALA A 62 -11.15 7.56 -4.30
N ARG A 63 -12.03 8.23 -5.06
CA ARG A 63 -11.64 9.06 -6.22
C ARG A 63 -10.72 10.20 -5.81
N GLN A 64 -11.08 10.93 -4.75
CA GLN A 64 -10.28 12.03 -4.24
C GLN A 64 -8.91 11.53 -3.74
N LEU A 65 -8.90 10.41 -3.01
CA LEU A 65 -7.67 9.84 -2.49
C LEU A 65 -6.74 9.41 -3.62
N LEU A 66 -7.26 8.69 -4.63
CA LEU A 66 -6.48 8.30 -5.81
C LEU A 66 -5.90 9.52 -6.53
N TYR A 67 -6.67 10.59 -6.68
CA TYR A 67 -6.18 11.84 -7.25
C TYR A 67 -5.02 12.42 -6.43
N SER A 68 -5.17 12.46 -5.10
CA SER A 68 -4.13 12.96 -4.18
C SER A 68 -2.86 12.13 -4.25
N LEU A 69 -2.98 10.79 -4.29
CA LEU A 69 -1.85 9.87 -4.41
C LEU A 69 -1.13 10.05 -5.74
N LYS A 70 -1.85 10.15 -6.86
CA LYS A 70 -1.24 10.44 -8.17
C LYS A 70 -0.50 11.77 -8.17
N LYS A 71 -1.12 12.82 -7.62
CA LYS A 71 -0.49 14.14 -7.50
C LYS A 71 0.76 14.10 -6.61
N TYR A 72 0.73 13.33 -5.52
CA TYR A 72 1.88 13.09 -4.67
C TYR A 72 3.01 12.40 -5.43
N MET A 73 2.71 11.32 -6.17
CA MET A 73 3.69 10.57 -6.98
C MET A 73 4.35 11.41 -8.07
N CYS A 74 3.64 12.39 -8.63
CA CYS A 74 4.19 13.34 -9.60
C CYS A 74 5.04 14.45 -8.97
N GLY A 75 5.06 14.57 -7.64
CA GLY A 75 5.80 15.62 -6.93
C GLY A 75 7.18 15.15 -6.46
N ASN A 76 8.07 16.12 -6.21
CA ASN A 76 9.44 15.85 -5.72
C ASN A 76 9.48 15.20 -4.33
N ARG A 77 8.37 15.24 -3.58
CA ARG A 77 8.24 14.60 -2.26
C ARG A 77 8.10 13.09 -2.35
N PHE A 78 7.71 12.53 -3.50
CA PHE A 78 7.70 11.10 -3.71
C PHE A 78 9.13 10.57 -3.94
N ASN A 79 9.83 10.35 -2.82
CA ASN A 79 11.21 9.93 -2.81
C ASN A 79 11.44 8.84 -1.74
N PRO A 80 10.91 7.62 -1.96
CA PRO A 80 11.05 6.53 -1.01
C PRO A 80 12.52 6.19 -0.77
N SER A 81 12.89 6.10 0.51
CA SER A 81 14.22 5.71 0.96
C SER A 81 14.36 4.20 1.20
N SER A 82 13.27 3.51 1.51
CA SER A 82 13.24 2.05 1.70
C SER A 82 13.38 1.35 0.36
N GLU A 83 14.46 0.59 0.19
CA GLU A 83 14.74 -0.21 -1.00
C GLU A 83 14.35 -1.67 -0.76
N VAL A 84 13.50 -2.22 -1.62
CA VAL A 84 12.91 -3.56 -1.50
C VAL A 84 13.19 -4.34 -2.79
N ASP A 85 13.54 -5.62 -2.67
CA ASP A 85 13.68 -6.49 -3.85
C ASP A 85 12.30 -6.81 -4.44
N ALA A 86 12.19 -6.83 -5.76
CA ALA A 86 10.96 -7.21 -6.44
C ALA A 86 10.47 -8.60 -6.04
N LYS A 87 11.38 -9.50 -5.64
CA LYS A 87 11.06 -10.83 -5.10
C LYS A 87 10.24 -10.77 -3.82
N ASP A 88 10.55 -9.83 -2.92
CA ASP A 88 9.85 -9.71 -1.63
C ASP A 88 8.41 -9.20 -1.80
N LEU A 89 8.13 -8.53 -2.92
CA LEU A 89 6.79 -8.09 -3.30
C LEU A 89 5.92 -9.20 -3.91
N SER A 90 6.47 -10.39 -4.18
CA SER A 90 5.70 -11.49 -4.77
C SER A 90 4.52 -11.90 -3.88
N ILE A 91 4.63 -11.71 -2.56
CA ILE A 91 3.58 -12.02 -1.59
C ILE A 91 2.28 -11.25 -1.84
N LEU A 92 2.35 -10.09 -2.51
CA LEU A 92 1.19 -9.25 -2.83
C LEU A 92 0.37 -9.81 -4.01
N SER A 93 0.98 -10.61 -4.87
CA SER A 93 0.33 -11.15 -6.09
C SER A 93 -0.61 -12.33 -5.80
N SER A 94 -0.40 -13.04 -4.69
CA SER A 94 -1.12 -14.26 -4.33
C SER A 94 -2.52 -14.02 -3.75
N ALA A 95 -2.90 -12.77 -3.48
CA ALA A 95 -4.18 -12.44 -2.84
C ALA A 95 -5.42 -12.56 -3.77
N LYS A 96 -5.25 -12.98 -5.03
CA LYS A 96 -6.35 -13.06 -6.03
C LYS A 96 -7.20 -14.35 -6.01
N ASN A 97 -7.02 -15.26 -5.04
CA ASN A 97 -7.80 -16.50 -4.97
C ASN A 97 -8.52 -16.71 -3.63
N GLN A 98 -9.30 -15.74 -3.18
CA GLN A 98 -10.37 -16.01 -2.22
C GLN A 98 -11.68 -15.51 -2.81
N LYS A 99 -12.48 -16.49 -3.28
CA LYS A 99 -13.87 -16.35 -3.69
C LYS A 99 -14.73 -15.85 -2.54
#